data_AF-A0AAU0Y1R5-F1
#
_entry.id   AF-A0AAU0Y1R5-F1
#
_cell.length_a   1.000
_cell.length_b   1.000
_cell.length_c   1.000
_cell.angle_alpha   90.00
_cell.angle_beta   90.00
_cell.angle_gamma   90.00
#
_symmetry.space_group_name_H-M   'P 1'
#
loop_
_entity.id
_entity.type
_entity.pdbx_description
1 polymer ?
#
loop_
_entity_poly.entity_id
_entity_poly.type
_entity_poly.pdbx_seq_one_letter_code
_entity_poly.pdbx_strand_id
1 'polypeptide(L)'
;MLAGDFFHRSLMSSHYPSRDVYNADAAHALPATVIEMLVQSTPDRLVLLPALPATFPSGELRGVRTRFGARVDLSWYDDGHATVVLHPTRDARVDVRTGAGLTLTDTATRRCTETPAEPPTETSAGTPVALLDLTAGVDRVLTLRQR
;
A
#
# COMPACT_ATOMS: atom_id res chain seq x y z
N MET A 1 -14.43 -1.54 -16.73
CA MET A 1 -14.25 -2.99 -17.00
C MET A 1 -15.35 -3.86 -16.41
N LEU A 2 -15.69 -3.75 -15.11
CA LEU A 2 -16.65 -4.69 -14.48
C LEU A 2 -18.11 -4.57 -14.96
N ALA A 3 -18.53 -3.43 -15.48
CA ALA A 3 -19.90 -3.23 -15.98
C ALA A 3 -20.14 -3.72 -17.43
N GLY A 4 -19.09 -4.09 -18.18
CA GLY A 4 -19.17 -4.31 -19.63
C GLY A 4 -19.42 -5.74 -20.09
N ASP A 5 -19.95 -6.60 -19.21
CA ASP A 5 -20.14 -8.03 -19.48
C ASP A 5 -18.88 -8.76 -19.96
N PHE A 6 -17.75 -8.51 -19.30
CA PHE A 6 -16.43 -9.07 -19.63
C PHE A 6 -15.98 -10.19 -18.68
N PHE A 7 -16.83 -10.66 -17.75
CA PHE A 7 -16.45 -11.67 -16.77
C PHE A 7 -17.40 -12.86 -16.77
N HIS A 8 -16.85 -14.05 -16.97
CA HIS A 8 -17.57 -15.30 -16.81
C HIS A 8 -17.97 -15.51 -15.34
N ARG A 9 -18.95 -16.38 -15.08
CA ARG A 9 -19.33 -16.77 -13.69
C ARG A 9 -18.16 -17.37 -12.90
N SER A 10 -17.15 -17.91 -13.58
CA SER A 10 -15.92 -18.41 -13.00
C SER A 10 -14.91 -17.32 -12.61
N LEU A 11 -15.26 -16.04 -12.75
CA LEU A 11 -14.41 -14.85 -12.54
C LEU A 11 -13.23 -14.70 -13.52
N MET A 12 -13.13 -15.55 -14.53
CA MET A 12 -12.22 -15.31 -15.64
C MET A 12 -12.74 -14.19 -16.52
N SER A 13 -11.83 -13.40 -17.08
CA SER A 13 -12.15 -12.36 -18.05
C SER A 13 -12.44 -12.95 -19.43
N SER A 14 -13.13 -12.16 -20.24
CA SER A 14 -13.35 -12.37 -21.67
C SER A 14 -12.69 -11.25 -22.46
N HIS A 15 -12.18 -11.57 -23.65
CA HIS A 15 -11.58 -10.56 -24.53
C HIS A 15 -12.63 -9.58 -25.10
N TYR A 16 -13.85 -10.06 -25.29
CA TYR A 16 -14.99 -9.31 -25.83
C TYR A 16 -16.15 -9.29 -24.81
N PRO A 17 -17.15 -8.40 -24.98
CA PRO A 17 -18.43 -8.51 -24.29
C PRO A 17 -19.10 -9.88 -24.54
N SER A 18 -20.26 -10.13 -23.92
CA SER A 18 -21.03 -11.39 -23.98
C SER A 18 -20.38 -12.66 -23.42
N ARG A 19 -19.06 -12.65 -23.15
CA ARG A 19 -18.31 -13.74 -22.49
C ARG A 19 -18.22 -15.00 -23.35
N ASP A 20 -17.95 -14.81 -24.65
CA ASP A 20 -17.79 -15.92 -25.60
C ASP A 20 -16.33 -16.41 -25.70
N VAL A 21 -15.35 -15.59 -25.31
CA VAL A 21 -13.92 -15.88 -25.51
C VAL A 21 -13.15 -15.63 -24.22
N TYR A 22 -12.78 -16.71 -23.52
CA TYR A 22 -11.93 -16.64 -22.34
C TYR A 22 -10.61 -15.90 -22.61
N ASN A 23 -10.21 -15.04 -21.68
CA ASN A 23 -8.93 -14.34 -21.68
C ASN A 23 -8.39 -14.29 -20.24
N ALA A 24 -7.10 -14.58 -20.07
CA ALA A 24 -6.47 -14.60 -18.76
C ALA A 24 -5.79 -13.27 -18.40
N ASP A 25 -5.52 -12.42 -19.38
CA ASP A 25 -4.66 -11.23 -19.21
C ASP A 25 -5.27 -10.27 -18.20
N ALA A 26 -6.54 -9.89 -18.37
CA ALA A 26 -7.21 -8.98 -17.44
C ALA A 26 -7.42 -9.62 -16.05
N ALA A 27 -7.84 -10.88 -15.98
CA ALA A 27 -8.00 -11.59 -14.71
C ALA A 27 -6.69 -11.66 -13.89
N HIS A 28 -5.54 -11.82 -14.55
CA HIS A 28 -4.24 -11.83 -13.89
C HIS A 28 -3.67 -10.42 -13.62
N ALA A 29 -4.00 -9.43 -14.45
CA ALA A 29 -3.53 -8.06 -14.26
C ALA A 29 -4.31 -7.29 -13.18
N LEU A 30 -5.61 -7.54 -13.03
CA LEU A 30 -6.48 -6.78 -12.13
C LEU A 30 -6.03 -6.77 -10.66
N PRO A 31 -5.62 -7.90 -10.05
CA PRO A 31 -5.07 -7.88 -8.70
C PRO A 31 -3.87 -6.95 -8.57
N ALA A 32 -2.95 -6.98 -9.54
CA ALA A 32 -1.79 -6.09 -9.55
C ALA A 32 -2.22 -4.62 -9.72
N THR A 33 -3.20 -4.33 -10.59
CA THR A 33 -3.75 -2.97 -10.72
C THR A 33 -4.34 -2.46 -9.41
N VAL A 34 -5.09 -3.28 -8.67
CA VAL A 34 -5.64 -2.90 -7.36
C VAL A 34 -4.52 -2.63 -6.36
N ILE A 35 -3.49 -3.48 -6.32
CA ILE A 35 -2.33 -3.28 -5.44
C ILE A 35 -1.60 -1.98 -5.80
N GLU A 36 -1.32 -1.71 -7.09
CA GLU A 36 -0.55 -0.54 -7.54
C GLU A 36 -1.33 0.79 -7.41
N MET A 37 -2.65 0.76 -7.22
CA MET A 37 -3.44 1.94 -6.78
C MET A 37 -3.15 2.32 -5.31
N LEU A 38 -2.76 1.34 -4.49
CA LEU A 38 -2.57 1.48 -3.04
C LEU A 38 -1.10 1.56 -2.64
N VAL A 39 -0.22 0.80 -3.29
CA VAL A 39 1.21 0.73 -3.02
C VAL A 39 1.98 0.48 -4.31
N GLN A 40 2.97 1.32 -4.60
CA GLN A 40 3.93 1.10 -5.68
C GLN A 40 5.32 0.99 -5.07
N SER A 41 6.17 0.15 -5.67
CA SER A 41 7.57 0.04 -5.23
C SER A 41 8.54 -0.11 -6.39
N THR A 42 9.69 0.55 -6.29
CA THR A 42 10.91 0.28 -7.06
C THR A 42 11.99 -0.24 -6.11
N PRO A 43 13.20 -0.61 -6.57
CA PRO A 43 14.28 -1.01 -5.68
C PRO A 43 14.72 0.06 -4.65
N ASP A 44 14.37 1.32 -4.87
CA ASP A 44 14.80 2.49 -4.10
C ASP A 44 13.65 3.41 -3.64
N ARG A 45 12.39 3.14 -4.03
CA ARG A 45 11.23 3.99 -3.71
C ARG A 45 10.04 3.18 -3.26
N LEU A 46 9.29 3.74 -2.32
CA LEU A 46 7.95 3.34 -1.91
C LEU A 46 6.98 4.50 -2.16
N VAL A 47 5.85 4.23 -2.83
CA VAL A 47 4.77 5.21 -2.98
C VAL A 47 3.50 4.65 -2.33
N LEU A 48 2.98 5.37 -1.34
CA LEU A 48 1.83 4.98 -0.53
C LEU A 48 0.58 5.73 -0.98
N LEU A 49 -0.51 4.99 -1.15
CA LEU A 49 -1.82 5.48 -1.59
C LEU A 49 -1.75 6.43 -2.81
N PRO A 50 -1.02 6.08 -3.89
CA PRO A 50 -0.83 6.99 -5.04
C PRO A 50 -2.14 7.33 -5.77
N ALA A 51 -3.12 6.42 -5.76
CA ALA A 51 -4.37 6.56 -6.48
C ALA A 51 -5.53 5.86 -5.75
N LEU A 52 -5.70 6.12 -4.45
CA LEU A 52 -6.82 5.56 -3.65
C LEU A 52 -8.16 5.97 -4.28
N PRO A 53 -8.99 5.03 -4.76
CA PRO A 53 -10.29 5.35 -5.33
C PRO A 53 -11.25 5.90 -4.27
N ALA A 54 -12.01 6.95 -4.61
CA ALA A 54 -13.02 7.52 -3.70
C ALA A 54 -14.11 6.52 -3.26
N THR A 55 -14.29 5.43 -4.01
CA THR A 55 -15.22 4.34 -3.64
C THR A 55 -14.70 3.44 -2.53
N PHE A 56 -13.44 3.57 -2.12
CA PHE A 56 -12.80 2.82 -1.03
C PHE A 56 -12.51 3.75 0.16
N PRO A 57 -13.54 4.22 0.88
CA PRO A 57 -13.37 5.18 1.99
C PRO A 57 -12.49 4.62 3.11
N SER A 58 -12.54 3.30 3.35
CA SER A 58 -11.70 2.61 4.32
C SER A 58 -11.33 1.22 3.84
N GLY A 59 -10.27 0.65 4.41
CA GLY A 59 -9.84 -0.71 4.09
C GLY A 59 -8.45 -1.07 4.59
N GLU A 60 -8.02 -2.29 4.24
CA GLU A 60 -6.69 -2.80 4.54
C GLU A 60 -6.09 -3.61 3.38
N LEU A 61 -4.77 -3.59 3.29
CA LEU A 61 -3.95 -4.35 2.35
C LEU A 61 -2.77 -4.95 3.13
N ARG A 62 -2.68 -6.27 3.20
CA ARG A 62 -1.65 -6.97 4.00
C ARG A 62 -0.79 -7.87 3.12
N GLY A 63 0.48 -8.01 3.47
CA GLY A 63 1.35 -9.01 2.84
C GLY A 63 2.01 -8.59 1.54
N VAL A 64 1.91 -7.34 1.12
CA VAL A 64 2.48 -6.89 -0.15
C VAL A 64 4.00 -6.83 -0.05
N ARG A 65 4.70 -7.51 -0.96
CA ARG A 65 6.17 -7.51 -1.00
C ARG A 65 6.67 -6.37 -1.86
N THR A 66 7.66 -5.63 -1.38
CA THR A 66 8.30 -4.55 -2.12
C THR A 66 9.55 -5.04 -2.85
N ARG A 67 9.93 -4.32 -3.90
CA ARG A 67 11.14 -4.61 -4.68
C ARG A 67 12.44 -4.36 -3.88
N PHE A 68 12.38 -3.55 -2.82
CA PHE A 68 13.52 -3.31 -1.92
C PHE A 68 13.61 -4.30 -0.75
N GLY A 69 12.79 -5.34 -0.70
CA GLY A 69 12.91 -6.41 0.31
C GLY A 69 12.27 -6.08 1.64
N ALA A 70 11.06 -5.53 1.63
CA ALA A 70 10.18 -5.45 2.79
C ALA A 70 8.79 -6.00 2.47
N ARG A 71 8.04 -6.36 3.51
CA ARG A 71 6.59 -6.54 3.42
C ARG A 71 5.88 -5.27 3.90
N VAL A 72 4.74 -4.95 3.29
CA VAL A 72 3.88 -3.82 3.62
C VAL A 72 2.52 -4.35 4.09
N ASP A 73 2.10 -3.87 5.25
CA ASP A 73 0.72 -3.93 5.71
C ASP A 73 0.22 -2.46 5.82
N LEU A 74 -0.91 -2.14 5.19
CA LEU A 74 -1.48 -0.80 5.05
C LEU A 74 -2.95 -0.82 5.49
N SER A 75 -3.36 0.16 6.28
CA SER A 75 -4.75 0.41 6.66
C SER A 75 -5.08 1.88 6.41
N TRP A 76 -6.27 2.17 5.88
CA TRP A 76 -6.76 3.53 5.67
C TRP A 76 -8.22 3.66 6.12
N TYR A 77 -8.60 4.89 6.43
CA TYR A 77 -9.85 5.21 7.11
C TYR A 77 -10.53 6.41 6.45
N ASP A 78 -11.85 6.48 6.63
CA ASP A 78 -12.71 7.50 5.99
C ASP A 78 -12.45 8.92 6.52
N ASP A 79 -11.84 9.02 7.71
CA ASP A 79 -11.41 10.30 8.31
C ASP A 79 -10.08 10.82 7.73
N GLY A 80 -9.56 10.19 6.66
CA GLY A 80 -8.34 10.59 5.98
C GLY A 80 -7.06 10.14 6.67
N HIS A 81 -7.14 9.31 7.71
CA HIS A 81 -5.98 8.67 8.33
C HIS A 81 -5.55 7.41 7.59
N ALA A 82 -4.24 7.12 7.58
CA ALA A 82 -3.73 5.81 7.21
C ALA A 82 -2.49 5.40 8.03
N THR A 83 -2.34 4.10 8.24
CA THR A 83 -1.20 3.50 8.94
C THR A 83 -0.54 2.48 8.02
N VAL A 84 0.79 2.50 7.97
CA VAL A 84 1.60 1.55 7.22
C VAL A 84 2.61 0.92 8.14
N VAL A 85 2.71 -0.40 8.09
CA VAL A 85 3.77 -1.16 8.75
C VAL A 85 4.66 -1.77 7.68
N LEU A 86 5.94 -1.41 7.73
CA LEU A 86 6.99 -2.00 6.92
C LEU A 86 7.72 -3.05 7.75
N HIS A 87 7.85 -4.25 7.19
CA HIS A 87 8.61 -5.37 7.77
C HIS A 87 9.82 -5.66 6.87
N PRO A 88 10.99 -5.04 7.11
CA PRO A 88 12.17 -5.22 6.26
C PRO A 88 12.78 -6.60 6.48
N THR A 89 13.06 -7.33 5.41
CA THR A 89 13.81 -8.61 5.47
C THR A 89 15.30 -8.41 5.20
N ARG A 90 15.71 -7.20 4.82
CA ARG A 90 17.08 -6.76 4.63
C ARG A 90 17.18 -5.27 4.90
N ASP A 91 18.40 -4.80 5.14
CA ASP A 91 18.65 -3.37 5.23
C ASP A 91 18.40 -2.70 3.87
N ALA A 92 17.80 -1.51 3.91
CA ALA A 92 17.51 -0.73 2.72
C ALA A 92 17.36 0.75 3.09
N ARG A 93 17.75 1.63 2.19
CA ARG A 93 17.42 3.06 2.24
C ARG A 93 16.45 3.36 1.12
N VAL A 94 15.28 3.89 1.45
CA VAL A 94 14.17 4.06 0.49
C VAL A 94 13.61 5.48 0.50
N ASP A 95 13.33 6.02 -0.68
CA ASP A 95 12.56 7.26 -0.87
C ASP A 95 11.07 6.95 -0.64
N VAL A 96 10.48 7.48 0.43
CA VAL A 96 9.05 7.29 0.73
C VAL A 96 8.25 8.49 0.24
N ARG A 97 7.24 8.21 -0.58
CA ARG A 97 6.30 9.20 -1.14
C ARG A 97 4.86 8.81 -0.84
N THR A 98 3.99 9.80 -0.91
CA THR A 98 2.55 9.66 -0.72
C THR A 98 1.80 10.12 -1.96
N GLY A 99 0.56 9.65 -2.14
CA GLY A 99 -0.38 10.21 -3.12
C GLY A 99 -0.68 11.68 -2.86
N ALA A 100 -1.23 12.35 -3.87
CA ALA A 100 -1.60 13.75 -3.76
C ALA A 100 -2.60 13.97 -2.61
N GLY A 101 -2.37 15.01 -1.79
CA GLY A 101 -3.24 15.34 -0.66
C GLY A 101 -2.98 14.54 0.61
N LEU A 102 -2.01 13.62 0.64
CA LEU A 102 -1.59 12.91 1.84
C LEU A 102 -0.23 13.40 2.32
N THR A 103 -0.09 13.59 3.63
CA THR A 103 1.17 13.97 4.30
C THR A 103 1.59 12.88 5.28
N LEU A 104 2.88 12.54 5.27
CA LEU A 104 3.48 11.68 6.28
C LEU A 104 3.65 12.48 7.58
N THR A 105 3.07 12.01 8.68
CA THR A 105 3.05 12.74 9.96
C THR A 105 3.91 12.13 11.05
N ASP A 106 4.17 10.82 10.99
CA ASP A 106 4.99 10.13 12.01
C ASP A 106 5.73 8.92 11.41
N THR A 107 6.88 8.59 11.99
CA THR A 107 7.69 7.42 11.71
C THR A 107 8.21 6.83 13.01
N ALA A 108 7.55 5.80 13.52
CA ALA A 108 7.93 5.07 14.72
C ALA A 108 8.68 3.78 14.37
N THR A 109 9.56 3.34 15.27
CA THR A 109 10.32 2.09 15.12
C THR A 109 9.88 1.09 16.17
N ARG A 110 9.63 -0.15 15.77
CA ARG A 110 9.30 -1.26 16.68
C ARG A 110 10.17 -2.46 16.36
N ARG A 111 10.69 -3.17 17.36
CA ARG A 111 11.36 -4.45 17.13
C ARG A 111 10.30 -5.56 17.04
N CYS A 112 10.49 -6.54 16.14
CA CYS A 112 9.54 -7.66 15.94
C CYS A 112 9.27 -8.52 17.19
N THR A 113 9.96 -8.29 18.31
CA THR A 113 9.80 -9.05 19.56
C THR A 113 8.80 -8.44 20.55
N GLU A 114 8.10 -7.36 20.20
CA GLU A 114 7.14 -6.69 21.10
C GLU A 114 5.68 -6.94 20.66
N THR A 115 4.90 -7.55 21.54
CA THR A 115 3.43 -7.72 21.46
C THR A 115 2.75 -6.34 21.31
N PRO A 116 1.59 -6.19 20.61
CA PRO A 116 1.01 -4.88 20.34
C PRO A 116 0.68 -4.12 21.63
N ALA A 117 1.45 -3.07 21.91
CA ALA A 117 1.12 -2.05 22.90
C ALA A 117 0.63 -0.77 22.19
N GLU A 118 -0.21 -0.03 22.91
CA GLU A 118 -0.95 1.20 22.55
C GLU A 118 -0.24 2.18 21.60
N PRO A 119 -1.02 3.02 20.88
CA PRO A 119 -0.46 3.96 19.90
C PRO A 119 0.52 4.94 20.57
N PRO A 120 1.66 5.25 19.94
CA PRO A 120 2.60 6.22 20.47
C PRO A 120 2.06 7.65 20.33
N THR A 121 2.37 8.47 21.33
CA THR A 121 2.01 9.89 21.41
C THR A 121 2.84 10.74 20.44
N GLU A 122 2.14 11.68 19.80
CA GLU A 122 2.59 12.60 18.76
C GLU A 122 3.93 13.29 19.01
N THR A 123 4.74 13.42 17.96
CA THR A 123 5.86 14.37 17.88
C THR A 123 5.82 15.11 16.53
N SER A 124 6.14 16.41 16.62
CA SER A 124 5.78 17.52 15.73
C SER A 124 6.50 17.57 14.36
N ALA A 125 5.68 17.96 13.36
CA ALA A 125 5.89 18.87 12.22
C ALA A 125 7.17 18.81 11.37
N GLY A 126 6.96 18.50 10.09
CA GLY A 126 7.78 18.89 8.97
C GLY A 126 7.29 18.13 7.74
N THR A 127 7.28 18.73 6.55
CA THR A 127 7.15 17.96 5.31
C THR A 127 8.53 17.40 4.96
N PRO A 128 8.72 16.08 4.81
CA PRO A 128 9.88 15.59 4.09
C PRO A 128 9.46 14.66 2.96
N VAL A 129 10.14 14.82 1.82
CA VAL A 129 10.54 13.67 1.01
C VAL A 129 11.45 12.84 1.93
N ALA A 130 10.89 11.81 2.57
CA ALA A 130 11.55 11.12 3.67
C ALA A 130 12.37 9.95 3.13
N LEU A 131 13.69 10.15 3.00
CA LEU A 131 14.62 9.04 2.93
C LEU A 131 14.53 8.25 4.24
N LEU A 132 14.06 7.02 4.15
CA LEU A 132 13.85 6.14 5.29
C LEU A 132 14.91 5.04 5.28
N ASP A 133 15.69 4.97 6.34
CA ASP A 133 16.58 3.85 6.61
C ASP A 133 15.78 2.71 7.27
N LEU A 134 15.83 1.54 6.66
CA LEU A 134 15.20 0.30 7.11
C LEU A 134 16.26 -0.67 7.58
N THR A 135 16.02 -1.33 8.71
CA THR A 135 16.89 -2.37 9.27
C THR A 135 16.15 -3.70 9.25
N ALA A 136 16.84 -4.75 8.82
CA ALA A 136 16.28 -6.10 8.77
C ALA A 136 15.71 -6.52 10.13
N GLY A 137 14.48 -7.05 10.15
CA GLY A 137 13.80 -7.53 11.37
C GLY A 137 13.36 -6.43 12.33
N VAL A 138 13.41 -5.16 11.92
CA VAL A 138 12.90 -4.02 12.70
C VAL A 138 11.76 -3.38 11.93
N ASP A 139 10.56 -3.49 12.49
CA ASP A 139 9.37 -2.91 11.90
C ASP A 139 9.43 -1.38 11.95
N ARG A 140 8.94 -0.76 10.88
CA ARG A 140 8.74 0.69 10.82
C ARG A 140 7.26 0.98 10.64
N VAL A 141 6.71 1.80 11.53
CA VAL A 141 5.32 2.24 11.47
C VAL A 141 5.31 3.67 10.93
N LEU A 142 4.52 3.90 9.89
CA LEU A 142 4.32 5.19 9.26
C LEU A 142 2.87 5.61 9.41
N THR A 143 2.64 6.87 9.75
CA THR A 143 1.29 7.44 9.84
C THR A 143 1.12 8.52 8.78
N LEU A 144 -0.01 8.50 8.08
CA LEU A 144 -0.37 9.46 7.05
C LEU A 144 -1.68 10.16 7.42
N ARG A 145 -1.81 11.41 7.00
CA ARG A 145 -3.03 12.21 7.14
C ARG A 145 -3.36 12.93 5.83
N GLN A 146 -4.63 13.03 5.50
CA GLN A 146 -5.11 13.94 4.46
C GLN A 146 -4.87 15.40 4.88
N ARG A 147 -4.51 16.22 3.89
CA ARG A 147 -4.24 17.65 4.05
C ARG A 147 -5.51 18.49 4.06
#